data_AF-A0A1C1CRP5-F1
#
_entry.id   AF-A0A1C1CRP5-F1
#
_cell.length_a   1.000
_cell.length_b   1.000
_cell.length_c   1.000
_cell.angle_alpha   90.00
_cell.angle_beta   90.00
_cell.angle_gamma   90.00
#
_symmetry.space_group_name_H-M   'P 1'
#
loop_
_entity.id
_entity.type
_entity.pdbx_description
1 polymer ?
#
loop_
_entity_poly.entity_id
_entity_poly.type
_entity_poly.pdbx_seq_one_letter_code
_entity_poly.pdbx_strand_id
1 'polypeptide(L)'
;MAQNWQQIASTTQETPLNCIPKVWRLPQPLDHSLIEVRSVPRTRGLRTEEQLDVTEQTASEQVARPRDGKLSSAEINCLTAFFPDEALSQKLDGNLAETGKPVDRLHGLPVGNKDIFHIKDKNSTMGCGAWHNTQTSTSTRRPIDCLMSPAPLHQAFLTAFRGGEGFQPLEPARLPQQYTPTQEDAR
;
A
#
# COMPACT_ATOMS: atom_id res chain seq x y z
N MET A 1 19.81 24.45 4.76
CA MET A 1 19.13 24.22 6.05
C MET A 1 18.57 22.80 6.02
N ALA A 2 18.85 21.97 7.02
CA ALA A 2 18.19 20.67 7.13
C ALA A 2 16.69 20.90 7.26
N GLN A 3 15.87 20.16 6.51
CA GLN A 3 14.41 20.22 6.68
C GLN A 3 14.06 19.77 8.10
N ASN A 4 13.16 20.47 8.76
CA ASN A 4 12.67 20.04 10.06
C ASN A 4 11.75 18.80 9.90
N TRP A 5 11.69 17.93 10.90
CA TRP A 5 10.90 16.69 10.82
C TRP A 5 9.40 16.96 10.64
N GLN A 6 8.86 18.06 11.17
CA GLN A 6 7.47 18.47 10.95
C GLN A 6 7.22 18.80 9.47
N GLN A 7 8.17 19.47 8.81
CA GLN A 7 8.07 19.81 7.38
C GLN A 7 8.14 18.55 6.52
N ILE A 8 9.04 17.63 6.88
CA ILE A 8 9.15 16.32 6.24
C ILE A 8 7.83 15.55 6.39
N ALA A 9 7.29 15.48 7.61
CA ALA A 9 6.03 14.79 7.88
C ALA A 9 4.85 15.40 7.11
N SER A 10 4.71 16.73 7.12
CA SER A 10 3.66 17.45 6.37
C SER A 10 3.74 17.14 4.87
N THR A 11 4.93 17.29 4.28
CA THR A 11 5.14 17.04 2.84
C THR A 11 4.89 15.56 2.48
N THR A 12 5.34 14.65 3.34
CA THR A 12 5.15 13.20 3.14
C THR A 12 3.69 12.81 3.23
N GLN A 13 2.90 13.44 4.11
CA GLN A 13 1.46 13.20 4.24
C GLN A 13 0.64 13.81 3.11
N GLU A 14 1.04 14.97 2.58
CA GLU A 14 0.37 15.61 1.45
C GLU A 14 0.46 14.79 0.16
N THR A 15 1.55 14.05 -0.02
CA THR A 15 1.79 13.23 -1.22
C THR A 15 0.67 12.20 -1.46
N PRO A 16 0.37 11.25 -0.55
CA PRO A 16 -0.71 10.30 -0.74
C PRO A 16 -2.09 10.97 -0.76
N LEU A 17 -2.32 12.04 0.01
CA LEU A 17 -3.58 12.79 -0.02
C LEU A 17 -3.86 13.42 -1.40
N ASN A 18 -2.81 13.89 -2.08
CA ASN A 18 -2.90 14.41 -3.44
C ASN A 18 -3.14 13.32 -4.48
N CYS A 19 -2.65 12.10 -4.25
CA CYS A 19 -2.91 10.94 -5.11
C CYS A 19 -4.38 10.47 -5.07
N ILE A 20 -5.14 10.83 -4.04
CA ILE A 20 -6.57 10.47 -3.94
C ILE A 20 -7.39 11.38 -4.89
N PRO A 21 -8.03 10.82 -5.94
CA PRO A 21 -8.93 11.54 -6.82
C PRO A 21 -10.05 12.25 -6.06
N LYS A 22 -10.46 13.44 -6.53
CA LYS A 22 -11.51 14.24 -5.89
C LYS A 22 -12.83 13.48 -5.72
N VAL A 23 -13.15 12.58 -6.65
CA VAL A 23 -14.37 11.74 -6.61
C VAL A 23 -14.39 10.74 -5.45
N TRP A 24 -13.22 10.36 -4.91
CA TRP A 24 -13.13 9.46 -3.76
C TRP A 24 -13.08 10.20 -2.41
N ARG A 25 -13.01 11.53 -2.43
CA ARG A 25 -12.96 12.32 -1.20
C ARG A 25 -14.35 12.48 -0.60
N LEU A 26 -14.42 12.45 0.72
CA LEU A 26 -15.65 12.77 1.45
C LEU A 26 -16.06 14.22 1.15
N PRO A 27 -17.34 14.49 0.80
CA PRO A 27 -17.82 15.85 0.53
C PRO A 27 -17.71 16.79 1.75
N GLN A 28 -17.84 16.23 2.95
CA GLN A 28 -17.68 16.94 4.20
C GLN A 28 -16.79 16.12 5.13
N PRO A 29 -15.83 16.76 5.84
CA PRO A 29 -15.03 16.12 6.87
C PRO A 29 -15.92 15.45 7.92
N LEU A 30 -15.43 14.34 8.49
CA LEU A 30 -16.06 13.72 9.65
C LEU A 30 -15.77 14.55 10.90
N ASP A 31 -16.67 14.47 11.87
CA ASP A 31 -16.41 15.02 13.20
C ASP A 31 -15.22 14.29 13.84
N HIS A 32 -14.27 15.05 14.39
CA HIS A 32 -13.12 14.52 15.11
C HIS A 32 -13.51 13.77 16.40
N SER A 33 -14.73 13.95 16.90
CA SER A 33 -15.27 13.19 18.04
C SER A 33 -15.73 11.76 17.67
N LEU A 34 -15.89 11.46 16.37
CA LEU A 34 -16.35 10.17 15.90
C LEU A 34 -15.25 9.11 16.04
N ILE A 35 -15.43 8.19 16.98
CA ILE A 35 -14.46 7.12 17.28
C ILE A 35 -14.58 5.96 16.28
N GLU A 36 -15.79 5.66 15.83
CA GLU A 36 -16.08 4.50 14.98
C GLU A 36 -16.36 4.93 13.54
N VAL A 37 -15.44 4.60 12.63
CA VAL A 37 -15.51 4.99 11.21
C VAL A 37 -15.79 3.82 10.27
N ARG A 38 -15.95 2.58 10.77
CA ARG A 38 -16.19 1.40 9.91
C ARG A 38 -17.49 1.48 9.11
N SER A 39 -18.51 2.16 9.63
CA SER A 39 -19.82 2.32 8.99
C SER A 39 -19.88 3.48 7.97
N VAL A 40 -18.81 4.29 7.89
CA VAL A 40 -18.75 5.49 7.02
C VAL A 40 -18.92 5.15 5.53
N PRO A 41 -18.25 4.12 4.96
CA PRO A 41 -18.40 3.81 3.54
C PRO A 41 -19.85 3.54 3.12
N ARG A 42 -20.61 2.80 3.97
CA ARG A 42 -22.05 2.54 3.76
C ARG A 42 -22.89 3.80 3.93
N THR A 43 -22.74 4.49 5.05
CA THR A 43 -23.59 5.63 5.43
C THR A 43 -23.45 6.83 4.49
N ARG A 44 -22.29 6.99 3.86
CA ARG A 44 -21.98 8.15 3.01
C ARG A 44 -22.20 7.89 1.51
N GLY A 45 -22.65 6.70 1.11
CA GLY A 45 -22.90 6.36 -0.29
C GLY A 45 -21.66 6.53 -1.18
N LEU A 46 -20.46 6.32 -0.61
CA LEU A 46 -19.20 6.47 -1.36
C LEU A 46 -19.00 5.37 -2.41
N ARG A 47 -19.74 4.27 -2.27
CA ARG A 47 -19.58 3.05 -3.04
C ARG A 47 -20.96 2.52 -3.42
N THR A 48 -21.02 1.80 -4.55
CA THR A 48 -22.22 1.06 -4.92
C THR A 48 -22.39 -0.14 -3.98
N GLU A 49 -23.63 -0.64 -3.83
CA GLU A 49 -23.89 -1.85 -3.03
C GLU A 49 -23.03 -3.04 -3.48
N GLU A 50 -22.81 -3.20 -4.79
CA GLU A 50 -21.94 -4.24 -5.34
C GLU A 50 -20.48 -4.10 -4.86
N GLN A 51 -19.95 -2.88 -4.77
CA GLN A 51 -18.61 -2.63 -4.26
C GLN A 51 -18.51 -2.83 -2.76
N LEU A 52 -19.56 -2.46 -2.00
CA LEU A 52 -19.60 -2.69 -0.56
C LEU A 52 -19.62 -4.18 -0.23
N ASP A 53 -20.42 -4.96 -0.95
CA ASP A 53 -20.45 -6.42 -0.82
C ASP A 53 -19.07 -7.05 -1.05
N VAL A 54 -18.28 -6.53 -1.99
CA VAL A 54 -16.91 -7.00 -2.24
C VAL A 54 -15.99 -6.72 -1.06
N THR A 55 -16.07 -5.53 -0.46
CA THR A 55 -15.15 -5.11 0.62
C THR A 55 -15.34 -5.88 1.91
N GLU A 56 -16.55 -6.41 2.13
CA GLU A 56 -16.92 -7.12 3.33
C GLU A 56 -16.78 -8.63 3.21
N GLN A 57 -16.49 -9.11 1.99
CA GLN A 57 -16.17 -10.50 1.75
C GLN A 57 -14.78 -10.83 2.28
N THR A 58 -14.68 -12.04 2.82
CA THR A 58 -13.41 -12.65 3.19
C THR A 58 -12.57 -12.93 1.95
N ALA A 59 -11.24 -12.98 2.12
CA ALA A 59 -10.33 -13.32 1.03
C ALA A 59 -10.67 -14.68 0.37
N SER A 60 -11.18 -15.64 1.14
CA SER A 60 -11.60 -16.95 0.63
C SER A 60 -12.81 -16.85 -0.30
N GLU A 61 -13.79 -16.02 0.04
CA GLU A 61 -14.96 -15.76 -0.80
C GLU A 61 -14.57 -15.02 -2.08
N GLN A 62 -13.67 -14.04 -1.98
CA GLN A 62 -13.16 -13.30 -3.15
C GLN A 62 -12.42 -14.20 -4.14
N VAL A 63 -11.57 -15.12 -3.65
CA VAL A 63 -10.84 -16.07 -4.51
C VAL A 63 -11.78 -17.11 -5.16
N ALA A 64 -12.89 -17.45 -4.51
CA ALA A 64 -13.87 -18.42 -5.01
C ALA A 64 -14.82 -17.85 -6.07
N ARG A 65 -14.98 -16.51 -6.15
CA ARG A 65 -15.81 -15.88 -7.19
C ARG A 65 -15.21 -16.10 -8.58
N PRO A 66 -16.08 -16.16 -9.62
CA PRO A 66 -15.63 -16.08 -11.00
C PRO A 66 -14.74 -14.85 -11.16
N ARG A 67 -13.50 -15.07 -11.61
CA ARG A 67 -12.58 -14.00 -11.96
C ARG A 67 -13.07 -13.44 -13.29
N ASP A 68 -14.06 -12.56 -13.23
CA ASP A 68 -14.64 -11.91 -14.42
C ASP A 68 -13.96 -10.55 -14.71
N GLY A 69 -12.76 -10.30 -14.15
CA GLY A 69 -12.02 -9.04 -14.38
C GLY A 69 -12.73 -7.78 -13.84
N LYS A 70 -13.75 -7.93 -12.98
CA LYS A 70 -14.50 -6.81 -12.40
C LYS A 70 -13.94 -6.31 -11.07
N LEU A 71 -13.07 -7.07 -10.43
CA LEU A 71 -12.50 -6.73 -9.12
C LEU A 71 -11.22 -5.92 -9.32
N SER A 72 -11.30 -4.60 -9.22
CA SER A 72 -10.12 -3.75 -9.15
C SER A 72 -9.45 -3.89 -7.78
N SER A 73 -8.15 -4.18 -7.75
CA SER A 73 -7.33 -4.42 -6.53
C SER A 73 -7.15 -3.19 -5.61
N ALA A 74 -7.85 -2.10 -5.86
CA ALA A 74 -7.66 -0.81 -5.21
C ALA A 74 -8.50 -0.65 -3.91
N GLU A 75 -8.32 -1.56 -2.94
CA GLU A 75 -9.07 -1.49 -1.67
C GLU A 75 -8.21 -1.83 -0.47
N ILE A 76 -7.36 -0.90 -0.04
CA ILE A 76 -6.51 -1.10 1.14
C ILE A 76 -6.50 0.15 2.00
N ASN A 77 -6.93 -0.04 3.25
CA ASN A 77 -6.90 0.93 4.34
C ASN A 77 -5.50 0.91 5.00
N CYS A 78 -5.02 2.09 5.42
CA CYS A 78 -3.63 2.43 5.82
C CYS A 78 -2.72 2.85 4.64
N LEU A 79 -2.86 4.10 4.18
CA LEU A 79 -2.04 4.64 3.09
C LEU A 79 -0.85 5.44 3.63
N THR A 80 0.27 4.76 3.89
CA THR A 80 1.56 5.47 3.93
C THR A 80 1.93 5.97 2.54
N ALA A 81 1.59 5.19 1.51
CA ALA A 81 1.69 5.55 0.11
C ALA A 81 0.48 5.00 -0.65
N PHE A 82 0.07 5.69 -1.71
CA PHE A 82 -1.08 5.31 -2.52
C PHE A 82 -0.73 5.35 -4.00
N PHE A 83 -0.99 4.25 -4.69
CA PHE A 83 -0.57 4.01 -6.07
C PHE A 83 -1.76 3.53 -6.92
N PRO A 84 -2.74 4.42 -7.20
CA PRO A 84 -3.97 4.04 -7.88
C PRO A 84 -3.72 3.55 -9.30
N ASP A 85 -2.76 4.13 -10.03
CA ASP A 85 -2.47 3.75 -11.41
C ASP A 85 -1.91 2.32 -11.51
N GLU A 86 -1.04 1.94 -10.58
CA GLU A 86 -0.51 0.59 -10.48
C GLU A 86 -1.56 -0.40 -9.96
N ALA A 87 -2.40 0.01 -9.00
CA ALA A 87 -3.46 -0.82 -8.43
C ALA A 87 -4.59 -1.09 -9.43
N LEU A 88 -4.90 -0.12 -10.30
CA LEU A 88 -5.87 -0.24 -11.39
C LEU A 88 -5.26 -0.78 -12.68
N SER A 89 -4.03 -1.29 -12.64
CA SER A 89 -3.37 -1.76 -13.85
C SER A 89 -4.21 -2.86 -14.51
N GLN A 90 -4.77 -2.52 -15.68
CA GLN A 90 -5.57 -3.40 -16.54
C GLN A 90 -4.78 -4.60 -17.06
N LYS A 91 -3.53 -4.78 -16.65
CA LYS A 91 -2.69 -5.89 -17.06
C LYS A 91 -3.26 -7.23 -16.58
N LEU A 92 -3.84 -7.28 -15.38
CA LEU A 92 -4.49 -8.49 -14.89
C LEU A 92 -5.77 -8.76 -15.70
N ASP A 93 -6.65 -7.77 -15.81
CA ASP A 93 -7.91 -7.93 -16.55
C ASP A 93 -7.68 -8.23 -18.04
N GLY A 94 -6.69 -7.59 -18.65
CA GLY A 94 -6.28 -7.82 -20.04
C GLY A 94 -5.75 -9.24 -20.27
N ASN A 95 -4.88 -9.74 -19.38
CA ASN A 95 -4.39 -11.11 -19.46
C ASN A 95 -5.53 -12.12 -19.33
N LEU A 96 -6.49 -11.85 -18.45
CA LEU A 96 -7.67 -12.69 -18.28
C LEU A 96 -8.58 -12.65 -19.53
N ALA A 97 -8.79 -11.48 -20.12
CA ALA A 97 -9.57 -11.32 -21.34
C ALA A 97 -8.92 -12.00 -22.56
N GLU A 98 -7.60 -11.94 -22.68
CA GLU A 98 -6.86 -12.54 -23.81
C GLU A 98 -6.71 -14.05 -23.66
N THR A 99 -6.34 -14.54 -22.47
CA THR A 99 -6.00 -15.97 -22.27
C THR A 99 -7.17 -16.80 -21.76
N GLY A 100 -8.23 -16.15 -21.26
CA GLY A 100 -9.34 -16.80 -20.55
C GLY A 100 -8.92 -17.44 -19.23
N LYS A 101 -7.68 -17.22 -18.76
CA LYS A 101 -7.12 -17.82 -17.56
C LYS A 101 -6.56 -16.75 -16.64
N PRO A 102 -6.77 -16.87 -15.31
CA PRO A 102 -6.10 -15.98 -14.38
C PRO A 102 -4.59 -16.18 -14.42
N VAL A 103 -3.85 -15.09 -14.21
CA VAL A 103 -2.39 -15.06 -14.21
C VAL A 103 -1.80 -15.98 -13.12
N ASP A 104 -2.44 -16.05 -11.95
CA ASP A 104 -2.03 -16.87 -10.81
C ASP A 104 -3.20 -17.20 -9.85
N ARG A 105 -2.89 -17.84 -8.71
CA ARG A 105 -3.89 -18.23 -7.69
C ARG A 105 -4.48 -17.06 -6.92
N LEU A 106 -3.81 -15.91 -6.86
CA LEU A 106 -4.25 -14.71 -6.13
C LEU A 106 -4.73 -13.59 -7.06
N HIS A 107 -4.89 -13.87 -8.36
CA HIS A 107 -5.30 -12.93 -9.39
C HIS A 107 -6.53 -12.09 -9.02
N GLY A 108 -6.34 -10.78 -8.86
CA GLY A 108 -7.41 -9.85 -8.49
C GLY A 108 -7.75 -9.80 -6.99
N LEU A 109 -7.06 -10.57 -6.13
CA LEU A 109 -7.21 -10.44 -4.68
C LEU A 109 -6.46 -9.19 -4.19
N PRO A 110 -7.12 -8.26 -3.49
CA PRO A 110 -6.44 -7.13 -2.85
C PRO A 110 -5.46 -7.62 -1.78
N VAL A 111 -4.19 -7.21 -1.86
CA VAL A 111 -3.16 -7.57 -0.86
C VAL A 111 -2.57 -6.32 -0.22
N GLY A 112 -2.81 -6.17 1.08
CA GLY A 112 -2.24 -5.10 1.90
C GLY A 112 -0.73 -5.25 2.01
N ASN A 113 0.01 -4.30 1.44
CA ASN A 113 1.44 -4.24 1.66
C ASN A 113 1.77 -3.29 2.82
N LYS A 114 2.38 -3.83 3.88
CA LYS A 114 2.88 -3.00 4.98
C LYS A 114 4.11 -2.21 4.52
N ASP A 115 4.22 -0.94 4.91
CA ASP A 115 5.31 -0.03 4.50
C ASP A 115 6.73 -0.51 4.89
N ILE A 116 6.88 -1.57 5.68
CA ILE A 116 8.18 -2.22 5.94
C ILE A 116 8.73 -2.96 4.71
N PHE A 117 7.86 -3.27 3.73
CA PHE A 117 8.22 -3.99 2.52
C PHE A 117 8.38 -3.00 1.37
N HIS A 118 9.61 -2.95 0.86
CA HIS A 118 9.99 -2.01 -0.18
C HIS A 118 9.41 -2.41 -1.53
N ILE A 119 8.74 -1.47 -2.18
CA ILE A 119 8.30 -1.59 -3.57
C ILE A 119 9.38 -0.93 -4.44
N LYS A 120 9.75 -1.58 -5.55
CA LYS A 120 10.75 -1.04 -6.48
C LYS A 120 10.38 0.39 -6.90
N ASP A 121 11.37 1.29 -6.90
CA ASP A 121 11.23 2.69 -7.34
C ASP A 121 10.18 3.50 -6.54
N LYS A 122 9.81 3.05 -5.33
CA LYS A 122 8.91 3.78 -4.41
C LYS A 122 9.60 4.12 -3.11
N ASN A 123 9.26 5.28 -2.56
CA ASN A 123 9.71 5.69 -1.23
C ASN A 123 9.02 4.83 -0.15
N SER A 124 9.77 4.45 0.87
CA SER A 124 9.26 3.79 2.08
C SER A 124 9.73 4.55 3.31
N THR A 125 8.84 4.73 4.29
CA THR A 125 9.18 5.40 5.55
C THR A 125 9.49 4.41 6.66
N MET A 126 8.98 3.18 6.56
CA MET A 126 8.86 2.20 7.64
C MET A 126 8.33 2.79 8.97
N GLY A 127 7.53 3.86 8.90
CA GLY A 127 7.03 4.60 10.06
C GLY A 127 7.98 5.65 10.65
N CYS A 128 9.15 5.85 10.07
CA CYS A 128 10.16 6.82 10.51
C CYS A 128 10.26 7.99 9.52
N GLY A 129 10.03 9.23 9.97
CA GLY A 129 10.21 10.42 9.12
C GLY A 129 11.64 10.59 8.57
N ALA A 130 12.64 10.09 9.29
CA ALA A 130 14.03 10.05 8.86
C ALA A 130 14.24 9.25 7.55
N TRP A 131 13.36 8.30 7.25
CA TRP A 131 13.46 7.41 6.10
C TRP A 131 12.56 7.82 4.92
N HIS A 132 11.88 8.97 4.96
CA HIS A 132 10.91 9.39 3.94
C HIS A 132 11.39 9.34 2.47
N ASN A 133 12.70 9.49 2.21
CA ASN A 133 13.29 9.42 0.86
C ASN A 133 14.04 8.10 0.59
N THR A 134 13.78 7.06 1.36
CA THR A 134 14.46 5.78 1.20
C THR A 134 13.80 4.98 0.10
N GLN A 135 14.57 4.66 -0.94
CA GLN A 135 14.11 3.92 -2.12
C GLN A 135 14.99 2.69 -2.35
N THR A 136 14.41 1.62 -2.87
CA THR A 136 15.15 0.45 -3.36
C THR A 136 15.28 0.51 -4.88
N SER A 137 16.52 0.57 -5.37
CA SER A 137 16.86 0.62 -6.80
C SER A 137 16.79 -0.75 -7.49
N THR A 138 17.10 -1.83 -6.78
CA THR A 138 17.47 -3.10 -7.44
C THR A 138 16.30 -4.08 -7.63
N SER A 139 15.36 -4.17 -6.69
CA SER A 139 14.20 -5.07 -6.77
C SER A 139 13.17 -4.70 -5.70
N THR A 140 11.90 -4.96 -5.98
CA THR A 140 10.87 -5.05 -4.93
C THR A 140 11.36 -6.07 -3.91
N ARG A 141 11.34 -5.75 -2.61
CA ARG A 141 11.78 -6.73 -1.60
C ARG A 141 10.77 -7.86 -1.50
N ARG A 142 11.33 -9.05 -1.25
CA ARG A 142 10.81 -10.33 -1.69
C ARG A 142 9.39 -10.75 -1.29
N PRO A 143 8.74 -10.28 -0.20
CA PRO A 143 7.39 -10.75 0.12
C PRO A 143 6.38 -10.50 -1.01
N ILE A 144 6.52 -9.41 -1.77
CA ILE A 144 5.66 -9.12 -2.92
C ILE A 144 6.03 -10.02 -4.11
N ASP A 145 7.32 -10.22 -4.39
CA ASP A 145 7.76 -11.13 -5.44
C ASP A 145 7.36 -12.59 -5.15
N CYS A 146 7.32 -12.98 -3.86
CA CYS A 146 6.81 -14.29 -3.43
C CYS A 146 5.32 -14.45 -3.76
N LEU A 147 4.53 -13.38 -3.57
CA LEU A 147 3.10 -13.39 -3.88
C LEU A 147 2.85 -13.49 -5.39
N MET A 148 3.74 -12.90 -6.20
CA MET A 148 3.67 -12.95 -7.67
C MET A 148 4.33 -14.21 -8.27
N SER A 149 5.00 -15.04 -7.45
CA SER A 149 5.71 -16.23 -7.93
C SER A 149 4.73 -17.35 -8.27
N PRO A 150 4.91 -18.08 -9.39
CA PRO A 150 4.10 -19.25 -9.70
C PRO A 150 4.40 -20.46 -8.79
N ALA A 151 5.47 -20.40 -7.98
CA ALA A 151 5.82 -21.47 -7.06
C ALA A 151 4.85 -21.54 -5.87
N PRO A 152 4.69 -22.71 -5.21
CA PRO A 152 3.93 -22.81 -3.98
C PRO A 152 4.43 -21.80 -2.94
N LEU A 153 3.52 -21.10 -2.24
CA LEU A 153 3.86 -20.03 -1.29
C LEU A 153 4.97 -20.41 -0.31
N HIS A 154 4.96 -21.65 0.20
CA HIS A 154 6.02 -22.15 1.09
C HIS A 154 7.40 -22.16 0.41
N GLN A 155 7.47 -22.63 -0.83
CA GLN A 155 8.72 -22.69 -1.59
C GLN A 155 9.18 -21.30 -2.02
N ALA A 156 8.26 -20.43 -2.44
CA ALA A 156 8.54 -19.03 -2.74
C ALA A 156 9.11 -18.30 -1.52
N PHE A 157 8.48 -18.49 -0.35
CA PHE A 157 8.93 -17.95 0.94
C PHE A 157 10.34 -18.47 1.30
N LEU A 158 10.57 -19.78 1.26
CA LEU A 158 11.90 -20.34 1.56
C LEU A 158 12.98 -19.82 0.60
N THR A 159 12.66 -19.69 -0.68
CA THR A 159 13.58 -19.16 -1.70
C THR A 159 13.89 -17.69 -1.44
N ALA A 160 12.93 -16.92 -0.95
CA ALA A 160 13.13 -15.54 -0.56
C ALA A 160 14.06 -15.40 0.66
N PHE A 161 13.89 -16.22 1.70
CA PHE A 161 14.75 -16.18 2.89
C PHE A 161 16.17 -16.68 2.64
N ARG A 162 16.35 -17.71 1.78
CA ARG A 162 17.68 -18.25 1.46
C ARG A 162 18.59 -17.28 0.70
N GLY A 163 18.02 -16.28 0.02
CA GLY A 163 18.78 -15.35 -0.81
C GLY A 163 19.58 -14.26 -0.08
N GLY A 164 19.69 -14.27 1.25
CA GLY A 164 20.56 -13.36 2.02
C GLY A 164 20.16 -11.88 2.07
N GLU A 165 19.20 -11.46 1.24
CA GLU A 165 18.70 -10.08 1.13
C GLU A 165 17.47 -9.80 2.02
N GLY A 166 17.06 -10.78 2.84
CA GLY A 166 15.75 -10.79 3.53
C GLY A 166 15.48 -9.62 4.47
N PHE A 167 16.53 -8.94 4.95
CA PHE A 167 16.41 -7.79 5.83
C PHE A 167 17.71 -6.99 5.86
N GLN A 168 18.26 -6.60 4.70
CA GLN A 168 19.39 -5.66 4.70
C GLN A 168 18.91 -4.36 5.39
N PRO A 169 19.51 -3.95 6.53
CA PRO A 169 19.25 -2.64 7.09
C PRO A 169 19.65 -1.62 6.02
N LEU A 170 18.74 -0.73 5.67
CA LEU A 170 19.13 0.41 4.85
C LEU A 170 19.99 1.30 5.73
N GLU A 171 21.18 1.66 5.23
CA GLU A 171 21.89 2.82 5.75
C GLU A 171 20.89 4.00 5.62
N PRO A 172 20.50 4.68 6.71
CA PRO A 172 19.67 5.87 6.56
C PRO A 172 20.36 6.79 5.56
N ALA A 173 19.60 7.36 4.62
CA ALA A 173 20.11 8.44 3.79
C ALA A 173 20.78 9.43 4.75
N ARG A 174 22.11 9.59 4.62
CA ARG A 174 22.99 10.25 5.59
C ARG A 174 22.29 11.48 6.16
N LEU A 175 21.73 11.35 7.37
CA LEU A 175 21.00 12.45 7.99
C LEU A 175 21.98 13.64 8.10
N PRO A 176 21.59 14.85 7.70
CA PRO A 176 22.28 16.04 8.21
C PRO A 176 22.32 15.91 9.74
N GLN A 177 23.48 16.24 10.33
CA GLN A 177 23.85 15.94 11.72
C GLN A 177 22.69 15.90 12.71
N GLN A 178 22.73 14.87 13.58
CA GLN A 178 21.77 14.55 14.63
C GLN A 178 21.06 15.79 15.19
N TYR A 179 19.75 15.84 15.02
CA TYR A 179 18.88 16.79 15.69
C TYR A 179 19.14 16.70 17.20
N THR A 180 19.64 17.79 17.78
CA THR A 180 19.78 17.92 19.23
C THR A 180 18.50 18.61 19.72
N PRO A 181 17.63 17.93 20.49
CA PRO A 181 16.40 18.53 20.98
C PRO A 181 16.74 19.76 21.82
N THR A 182 16.15 20.92 21.48
CA THR A 182 16.23 22.11 22.32
C THR A 182 15.09 22.09 23.34
N GLN A 183 15.27 22.79 24.48
CA GLN A 183 14.27 22.87 25.55
C GLN A 183 12.87 23.35 25.10
N GLU A 184 12.77 23.91 23.91
CA GLU A 184 11.54 24.39 23.29
C GLU A 184 10.66 23.24 22.77
N ASP A 185 11.23 22.08 22.44
CA ASP A 185 10.50 20.88 21.98
C ASP A 185 9.83 20.09 23.12
N ALA A 186 10.16 20.42 24.37
CA ALA A 186 9.68 19.71 25.57
C ALA A 186 8.39 20.32 26.17
N ARG A 187 7.72 21.22 25.45
CA ARG A 187 6.44 21.82 25.82
C ARG A 187 5.35 21.42 24.83
#